data_AF-A0A1H3TM65-F1
#
_entry.id   AF-A0A1H3TM65-F1
#
_cell.length_a   1.000
_cell.length_b   1.000
_cell.length_c   1.000
_cell.angle_alpha   90.00
_cell.angle_beta   90.00
_cell.angle_gamma   90.00
#
_symmetry.space_group_name_H-M   'P 1'
#
loop_
_entity.id
_entity.type
_entity.pdbx_description
1 polymer ?
#
loop_
_entity_poly.entity_id
_entity_poly.type
_entity_poly.pdbx_seq_one_letter_code
_entity_poly.pdbx_strand_id
1 'polypeptide(L)'
;MGQVRHGSATTTYAVRAAIQRSTARQGHARHDPERGASLTALSQELGIKPKTVAKWRKRATVEDLKTGPREPRSTILTEAEEAAVVAFRRHTLLPLDDCLYALQPSIPHLTRVGAASMSSAAWHIPLA
;
A
#
# COMPACT_ATOMS: atom_id res chain seq x y z
N MET A 1 -8.94 -14.08 0.43
CA MET A 1 -7.83 -13.35 1.10
C MET A 1 -8.32 -11.97 1.51
N GLY A 2 -8.65 -11.79 2.79
CA GLY A 2 -9.22 -10.55 3.29
C GLY A 2 -8.18 -9.43 3.27
N GLN A 3 -8.38 -8.44 2.42
CA GLN A 3 -7.54 -7.25 2.42
C GLN A 3 -7.76 -6.53 3.76
N VAL A 4 -6.75 -6.51 4.63
CA VAL A 4 -6.79 -5.74 5.89
C VAL A 4 -6.92 -4.27 5.50
N ARG A 5 -8.04 -3.65 5.88
CA ARG A 5 -8.33 -2.25 5.58
C ARG A 5 -8.41 -1.46 6.87
N HIS A 6 -7.99 -0.21 6.77
CA HIS A 6 -8.26 0.77 7.81
C HIS A 6 -9.78 0.95 7.99
N GLY A 7 -10.25 1.13 9.23
CA GLY A 7 -11.69 1.23 9.54
C GLY A 7 -12.42 2.36 8.82
N SER A 8 -11.70 3.40 8.37
CA SER A 8 -12.25 4.51 7.58
C SER A 8 -12.15 4.33 6.05
N ALA A 9 -11.74 3.16 5.56
CA ALA A 9 -11.55 2.94 4.13
C ALA A 9 -12.89 2.88 3.38
N THR A 10 -13.27 3.99 2.74
CA THR A 10 -14.54 4.10 2.00
C THR A 10 -14.51 3.39 0.65
N THR A 11 -13.34 3.31 -0.02
CA THR A 11 -13.23 2.68 -1.35
C THR A 11 -12.81 1.21 -1.25
N THR A 12 -13.75 0.39 -0.81
CA THR A 12 -13.56 -1.06 -0.66
C THR A 12 -13.55 -1.78 -2.02
N TYR A 13 -13.15 -3.06 -2.02
CA TYR A 13 -13.22 -3.92 -3.21
C TYR A 13 -14.64 -4.00 -3.78
N ALA A 14 -15.65 -4.14 -2.90
CA ALA A 14 -17.05 -4.18 -3.33
C ALA A 14 -17.47 -2.91 -4.08
N VAL A 15 -17.07 -1.73 -3.56
CA VAL A 15 -17.32 -0.42 -4.19
C VAL A 15 -16.59 -0.32 -5.54
N ARG A 16 -15.33 -0.75 -5.62
CA ARG A 16 -14.55 -0.74 -6.87
C ARG A 16 -15.13 -1.70 -7.91
N ALA A 17 -15.57 -2.88 -7.50
CA ALA A 17 -16.22 -3.85 -8.36
C ALA A 17 -17.57 -3.33 -8.87
N ALA A 18 -18.34 -2.65 -8.02
CA ALA A 18 -19.59 -1.99 -8.41
C ALA A 18 -19.35 -0.91 -9.48
N ILE A 19 -18.32 -0.08 -9.31
CA ILE A 19 -17.91 0.91 -10.32
C ILE A 19 -17.55 0.24 -11.65
N GLN A 20 -16.80 -0.86 -11.64
CA GLN A 20 -16.45 -1.58 -12.87
C GLN A 20 -17.67 -2.18 -13.57
N ARG A 21 -18.57 -2.85 -12.83
CA ARG A 21 -19.82 -3.41 -13.39
C ARG A 21 -20.72 -2.34 -14.01
N SER A 22 -20.78 -1.15 -13.41
CA SER A 22 -21.54 -0.02 -13.94
C SER A 22 -20.97 0.55 -15.25
N THR A 23 -19.66 0.33 -15.50
CA THR A 23 -18.96 0.76 -16.71
C THR A 23 -19.09 -0.28 -17.82
N ALA A 24 -19.02 -1.58 -17.48
CA ALA A 24 -19.22 -2.66 -18.45
C ALA A 24 -20.62 -2.66 -19.08
N ARG A 25 -21.64 -2.17 -18.35
CA ARG A 25 -23.01 -1.96 -18.87
C ARG A 25 -23.09 -0.90 -19.98
N GLN A 26 -22.02 -0.12 -20.23
CA GLN A 26 -21.95 0.92 -21.27
C GLN A 26 -21.46 0.38 -22.63
N GLY A 27 -21.36 -0.94 -22.80
CA GLY A 27 -20.97 -1.56 -24.08
C GLY A 27 -22.04 -1.44 -25.17
N HIS A 28 -21.75 -0.62 -26.18
CA HIS A 28 -22.27 -0.66 -27.57
C HIS A 28 -23.80 -0.72 -27.77
N ALA A 29 -24.60 0.05 -27.02
CA ALA A 29 -25.97 0.36 -27.43
C ALA A 29 -25.96 1.67 -28.24
N ARG A 30 -26.31 1.58 -29.52
CA ARG A 30 -26.56 2.75 -30.37
C ARG A 30 -27.71 3.55 -29.76
N HIS A 31 -27.45 4.84 -29.52
CA HIS A 31 -28.46 5.88 -29.40
C HIS A 31 -29.49 5.71 -28.27
N ASP A 32 -29.02 5.71 -27.01
CA ASP A 32 -29.89 5.94 -25.84
C ASP A 32 -29.09 6.68 -24.74
N PRO A 33 -29.24 8.01 -24.57
CA PRO A 33 -28.39 8.79 -23.66
C PRO A 33 -28.66 8.54 -22.16
N GLU A 34 -29.63 7.70 -21.78
CA GLU A 34 -30.02 7.48 -20.38
C GLU A 34 -29.57 6.14 -19.75
N ARG A 35 -28.84 5.27 -20.46
CA ARG A 35 -28.45 3.94 -19.93
C ARG A 35 -27.05 3.80 -19.33
N GLY A 36 -26.35 4.91 -19.12
CA GLY A 36 -25.12 4.94 -18.33
C GLY A 36 -25.36 5.69 -17.02
N ALA A 37 -25.20 5.03 -15.86
CA ALA A 37 -25.22 5.75 -14.59
C ALA A 37 -24.15 6.86 -14.64
N SER A 38 -24.60 8.11 -14.55
CA SER A 38 -23.72 9.28 -14.56
C SER A 38 -22.73 9.17 -13.39
N LEU A 39 -21.54 9.78 -13.51
CA LEU A 39 -20.55 9.77 -12.43
C LEU A 39 -21.15 10.32 -11.12
N THR A 40 -22.10 11.26 -11.24
CA THR A 40 -22.86 11.84 -10.13
C THR A 40 -23.82 10.85 -9.51
N ALA A 41 -24.59 10.10 -10.31
CA ALA A 41 -25.51 9.09 -9.81
C ALA A 41 -24.77 7.99 -9.03
N LEU A 42 -23.66 7.48 -9.58
CA LEU A 42 -22.83 6.49 -8.88
C LEU A 42 -22.14 7.05 -7.64
N SER A 43 -21.77 8.32 -7.67
CA SER A 43 -21.21 9.00 -6.51
C SER A 43 -22.21 9.08 -5.37
N GLN A 44 -23.47 9.39 -5.68
CA GLN A 44 -24.56 9.45 -4.70
C GLN A 44 -24.94 8.07 -4.17
N GLU A 45 -25.09 7.07 -5.04
CA GLU A 45 -25.44 5.69 -4.66
C GLU A 45 -24.37 5.05 -3.76
N LEU A 46 -23.09 5.26 -4.08
CA LEU A 46 -21.97 4.65 -3.36
C LEU A 46 -21.39 5.55 -2.25
N GLY A 47 -21.89 6.78 -2.08
CA GLY A 47 -21.39 7.73 -1.07
C GLY A 47 -19.91 8.10 -1.24
N ILE A 48 -19.36 8.04 -2.46
CA ILE A 48 -17.94 8.28 -2.75
C ILE A 48 -17.74 9.48 -3.64
N LYS A 49 -16.61 10.18 -3.50
CA LYS A 49 -16.33 11.39 -4.29
C LYS A 49 -16.34 11.09 -5.81
N PRO A 50 -16.96 11.93 -6.66
CA PRO A 50 -17.02 11.70 -8.11
C PRO A 50 -15.65 11.50 -8.78
N LYS A 51 -14.62 12.22 -8.30
CA LYS A 51 -13.22 12.04 -8.77
C LYS A 51 -12.70 10.61 -8.56
N THR A 52 -13.15 9.97 -7.48
CA THR A 52 -12.78 8.60 -7.14
C THR A 52 -13.47 7.62 -8.08
N VAL A 53 -14.76 7.83 -8.37
CA VAL A 53 -15.50 7.05 -9.39
C VAL A 53 -14.81 7.13 -10.74
N ALA A 54 -14.51 8.34 -11.22
CA ALA A 54 -13.82 8.56 -12.48
C ALA A 54 -12.44 7.90 -12.53
N LYS A 55 -11.66 8.00 -11.45
CA LYS A 55 -10.35 7.34 -11.33
C LYS A 55 -10.48 5.82 -11.42
N TRP A 56 -11.42 5.22 -10.71
CA TRP A 56 -11.58 3.76 -10.70
C TRP A 56 -12.17 3.21 -11.98
N ARG A 57 -13.06 3.95 -12.68
CA ARG A 57 -13.54 3.57 -14.02
C ARG A 57 -12.40 3.43 -15.05
N LYS A 58 -11.35 4.25 -14.94
CA LYS A 58 -10.20 4.21 -15.85
C LYS A 58 -9.19 3.08 -15.55
N ARG A 59 -9.31 2.41 -14.40
CA ARG A 59 -8.38 1.33 -14.02
C ARG A 59 -8.83 0.01 -14.66
N ALA A 60 -7.87 -0.80 -15.10
CA ALA A 60 -8.15 -2.12 -15.66
C ALA A 60 -8.47 -3.16 -14.57
N THR A 61 -7.94 -2.99 -13.36
CA THR A 61 -8.09 -3.94 -12.25
C THR A 61 -8.86 -3.34 -11.08
N VAL A 62 -9.61 -4.21 -10.38
CA VAL A 62 -10.33 -3.88 -9.15
C VAL A 62 -9.44 -4.04 -7.92
N GLU A 63 -8.35 -4.81 -8.03
CA GLU A 63 -7.45 -5.12 -6.93
C GLU A 63 -6.62 -3.91 -6.48
N ASP A 64 -6.20 -3.92 -5.21
CA ASP A 64 -5.24 -2.92 -4.74
C ASP A 64 -3.84 -3.31 -5.21
N LEU A 65 -3.23 -2.40 -5.95
CA LEU A 65 -1.82 -2.50 -6.27
C LEU A 65 -1.01 -2.16 -5.02
N LYS A 66 0.10 -2.87 -4.83
CA LYS A 66 1.08 -2.54 -3.78
C LYS A 66 1.43 -1.05 -3.89
N THR A 67 1.12 -0.32 -2.82
CA THR A 67 1.43 1.10 -2.73
C THR A 67 2.74 1.23 -1.99
N GLY A 68 3.79 1.65 -2.68
CA GLY A 68 5.13 1.80 -2.12
C GLY A 68 6.23 1.47 -3.13
N PRO A 69 7.49 1.77 -2.80
CA PRO A 69 8.65 1.34 -3.59
C PRO A 69 8.62 -0.17 -3.81
N ARG A 70 8.93 -0.62 -5.04
CA ARG A 70 8.98 -2.05 -5.37
C ARG A 70 10.03 -2.78 -4.53
N GLU A 71 11.09 -2.08 -4.17
CA GLU A 71 12.12 -2.55 -3.25
C GLU A 71 12.21 -1.55 -2.09
N PRO A 72 11.78 -1.94 -0.87
CA PRO A 72 11.90 -1.10 0.31
C PRO A 72 13.35 -1.15 0.80
N ARG A 73 14.22 -0.35 0.21
CA ARG A 73 15.60 -0.16 0.65
C ARG A 73 15.75 1.19 1.35
N SER A 74 16.56 1.24 2.40
CA SER A 74 17.06 2.50 2.95
C SER A 74 17.91 3.20 1.90
N THR A 75 17.74 4.50 1.73
CA THR A 75 18.63 5.31 0.88
C THR A 75 19.96 5.61 1.57
N ILE A 76 20.12 5.20 2.83
CA ILE A 76 21.23 5.61 3.71
C ILE A 76 22.12 4.41 4.10
N LEU A 77 21.58 3.20 4.14
CA LEU A 77 22.30 2.00 4.56
C LEU A 77 22.66 1.14 3.35
N THR A 78 23.83 0.51 3.41
CA THR A 78 24.22 -0.53 2.45
C THR A 78 23.46 -1.83 2.73
N GLU A 79 23.38 -2.73 1.75
CA GLU A 79 22.70 -4.04 1.92
C GLU A 79 23.28 -4.85 3.09
N ALA A 80 24.60 -4.79 3.29
CA ALA A 80 25.27 -5.49 4.38
C ALA A 80 24.93 -4.90 5.76
N GLU A 81 24.87 -3.56 5.86
CA GLU A 81 24.46 -2.86 7.07
C GLU A 81 22.99 -3.13 7.41
N GLU A 82 22.11 -3.16 6.40
CA GLU A 82 20.72 -3.57 6.58
C GLU A 82 20.63 -5.01 7.09
N ALA A 83 21.36 -5.95 6.49
CA ALA A 83 21.37 -7.35 6.95
C ALA A 83 21.83 -7.47 8.40
N ALA A 84 22.88 -6.73 8.79
CA ALA A 84 23.40 -6.72 10.15
C ALA A 84 22.37 -6.18 11.15
N VAL A 85 21.70 -5.06 10.84
CA VAL A 85 20.66 -4.48 11.71
C VAL A 85 19.45 -5.42 11.82
N VAL A 86 19.00 -6.05 10.72
CA VAL A 86 17.89 -7.03 10.77
C VAL A 86 18.25 -8.22 11.65
N ALA A 87 19.43 -8.81 11.45
CA ALA A 87 19.89 -9.95 12.23
C ALA A 87 20.00 -9.58 13.72
N PHE A 88 20.61 -8.44 14.04
CA PHE A 88 20.75 -7.96 15.41
C PHE A 88 19.39 -7.81 16.10
N ARG A 89 18.42 -7.16 15.45
CA ARG A 89 17.07 -6.98 16.03
C ARG A 89 16.30 -8.29 16.21
N ARG A 90 16.47 -9.25 15.28
CA ARG A 90 15.84 -10.58 15.41
C ARG A 90 16.42 -11.40 16.55
N HIS A 91 17.72 -11.29 16.81
CA HIS A 91 18.40 -12.11 17.82
C HIS A 91 18.38 -11.50 19.23
N THR A 92 18.42 -10.18 19.35
CA THR A 92 18.56 -9.52 20.65
C THR A 92 17.22 -9.11 21.26
N LEU A 93 16.19 -8.92 20.44
CA LEU A 93 14.86 -8.45 20.85
C LEU A 93 14.89 -7.18 21.74
N LEU A 94 15.96 -6.41 21.65
CA LEU A 94 16.13 -5.17 22.42
C LEU A 94 15.18 -4.08 21.90
N PRO A 95 14.81 -3.12 22.77
CA PRO A 95 14.20 -1.87 22.36
C PRO A 95 14.99 -1.19 21.22
N LEU A 96 14.29 -0.39 20.40
CA LEU A 96 14.88 0.23 19.21
C LEU A 96 16.09 1.10 19.55
N ASP A 97 15.98 1.90 20.63
CA ASP A 97 17.03 2.81 21.07
C ASP A 97 18.28 2.06 21.58
N ASP A 98 18.09 0.91 22.22
CA ASP A 98 19.20 0.05 22.66
C ASP A 98 19.90 -0.63 21.47
N CYS A 99 19.14 -1.03 20.46
CA CYS A 99 19.70 -1.55 19.21
C CYS A 99 20.53 -0.49 18.48
N LEU A 100 20.05 0.77 18.47
CA LEU A 100 20.78 1.88 17.87
C LEU A 100 22.11 2.10 18.57
N TYR A 101 22.10 2.15 19.90
CA TYR A 101 23.31 2.36 20.68
C TYR A 101 24.33 1.23 20.49
N ALA A 102 23.87 -0.03 20.45
CA ALA A 102 24.73 -1.18 20.25
C ALA A 102 25.38 -1.23 18.85
N LEU A 103 24.69 -0.72 17.81
CA LEU A 103 25.15 -0.77 16.42
C LEU A 103 25.90 0.50 15.98
N GLN A 104 25.78 1.60 16.73
CA GLN A 104 26.47 2.87 16.46
C GLN A 104 27.98 2.73 16.26
N PRO A 105 28.73 1.90 17.03
CA PRO A 105 30.16 1.74 16.83
C PRO A 105 30.54 1.10 15.50
N SER A 106 29.66 0.25 14.95
CA SER A 106 29.90 -0.44 13.67
C SER A 106 29.29 0.30 12.47
N ILE A 107 28.22 1.06 12.70
CA ILE A 107 27.50 1.82 11.67
C ILE A 107 27.27 3.25 12.21
N PRO A 108 28.28 4.14 12.11
CA PRO A 108 28.24 5.45 12.75
C PRO A 108 27.15 6.37 12.19
N HIS A 109 26.78 6.20 10.92
CA HIS A 109 25.69 6.93 10.24
C HIS A 109 24.30 6.31 10.47
N LEU A 110 24.17 5.30 11.34
CA LEU A 110 22.88 4.72 11.67
C LEU A 110 22.00 5.76 12.40
N THR A 111 20.87 6.09 11.80
CA THR A 111 19.89 7.02 12.38
C THR A 111 18.65 6.26 12.88
N ARG A 112 17.93 6.85 13.84
CA ARG A 112 16.69 6.28 14.39
C ARG A 112 15.66 5.91 13.32
N VAL A 113 15.57 6.70 12.26
CA VAL A 113 14.69 6.42 11.10
C VAL A 113 15.19 5.25 10.26
N GLY A 114 16.50 5.09 10.11
CA GLY A 114 17.11 3.92 9.47
C GLY A 114 16.76 2.62 10.21
N ALA A 115 16.93 2.60 11.53
CA ALA A 115 16.57 1.42 12.33
C ALA A 115 15.06 1.16 12.41
N ALA A 116 14.22 2.22 12.40
CA ALA A 116 12.77 2.10 12.44
C ALA A 116 12.14 1.65 11.12
N SER A 117 12.65 2.11 9.97
CA SER A 117 12.15 1.77 8.63
C SER A 117 12.16 0.24 8.40
N MET A 118 13.09 -0.44 9.06
CA MET A 118 13.28 -1.88 8.96
C MET A 118 12.24 -2.70 9.73
N SER A 119 11.48 -2.09 10.66
CA SER A 119 10.44 -2.79 11.45
C SER A 119 9.25 -3.30 10.65
N SER A 120 8.99 -2.76 9.45
CA SER A 120 7.85 -3.20 8.63
C SER A 120 8.24 -4.16 7.51
N ALA A 121 9.47 -4.05 7.00
CA ALA A 121 9.98 -4.88 5.90
C ALA A 121 10.72 -6.14 6.37
N ALA A 122 11.29 -6.14 7.58
CA ALA A 122 12.18 -7.20 8.04
C ALA A 122 11.50 -8.44 8.63
N TRP A 123 10.17 -8.58 8.57
CA TRP A 123 9.50 -9.82 9.04
C TRP A 123 9.43 -10.91 7.97
N HIS A 124 9.70 -10.58 6.70
CA HIS A 124 9.55 -11.52 5.59
C HIS A 124 10.81 -11.77 4.74
N ILE A 125 11.98 -11.26 5.15
CA ILE A 125 13.24 -11.57 4.47
C ILE A 125 13.84 -12.83 5.12
N PRO A 126 13.82 -14.01 4.46
CA PRO A 126 14.62 -15.13 4.92
C PRO A 126 16.10 -14.76 4.75
N LEU A 127 16.89 -14.90 5.82
CA LEU A 127 18.34 -14.96 5.64
C LEU A 127 18.60 -16.29 4.91
N ALA A 128 19.14 -16.20 3.70
CA ALA A 128 19.71 -17.34 2.98
C ALA A 128 21.14 -17.59 3.47
#